data_AF-A0A0F9GGS9-F1
#
_entry.id   AF-A0A0F9GGS9-F1
#
_cell.length_a   1.000
_cell.length_b   1.000
_cell.length_c   1.000
_cell.angle_alpha   90.00
_cell.angle_beta   90.00
_cell.angle_gamma   90.00
#
_symmetry.space_group_name_H-M   'P 1'
#
loop_
_entity.id
_entity.type
_entity.pdbx_description
1 polymer ?
#
loop_
_entity_poly.entity_id
_entity_poly.type
_entity_poly.pdbx_seq_one_letter_code
_entity_poly.pdbx_strand_id
1 'polypeptide(L)'
;MISPALRDALEGWLAGLSALSGSAANTQTAYRGDVVGFLSFVQTHLGDQVGMAALRGLSIRDMRAWMAHERARGVGARSLARELSAVKSFIRWLAEREGFDPTAVLMTRSPKFEKKLPRPLEVSAARAMIETVELQSLKGWVGARDVAVVTVLYGCGLRISEALGLTGARLSRLELLRALLLSGLTFVAALPVGLLLAWVLLAVINVEAFGWRLPMHVFPADWAILGALALLAGALASLWPAWRIARMPPSALLGIFANER
;
A
#
# COMPACT_ATOMS: atom_id res chain seq x y z
N MET A 1 -4.10 -36.62 -3.73
CA MET A 1 -3.06 -36.02 -4.61
C MET A 1 -3.74 -35.64 -5.91
N ILE A 2 -3.67 -34.37 -6.31
CA ILE A 2 -4.33 -33.86 -7.52
C ILE A 2 -3.71 -34.51 -8.77
N SER A 3 -4.54 -34.94 -9.73
CA SER A 3 -4.08 -35.55 -10.98
C SER A 3 -3.16 -34.60 -11.78
N PRO A 4 -2.18 -35.11 -12.55
CA PRO A 4 -1.28 -34.27 -13.36
C PRO A 4 -2.03 -33.27 -14.26
N ALA A 5 -3.07 -33.73 -14.97
CA ALA A 5 -3.86 -32.86 -15.85
C ALA A 5 -4.50 -31.66 -15.12
N LEU A 6 -5.02 -31.87 -13.90
CA LEU A 6 -5.58 -30.80 -13.08
C LEU A 6 -4.51 -29.85 -12.54
N ARG A 7 -3.30 -30.36 -12.28
CA ARG A 7 -2.16 -29.52 -11.90
C ARG A 7 -1.76 -28.61 -13.05
N ASP A 8 -1.65 -29.15 -14.26
CA ASP A 8 -1.29 -28.37 -15.45
C ASP A 8 -2.37 -27.33 -15.78
N ALA A 9 -3.65 -27.69 -15.62
CA ALA A 9 -4.76 -26.75 -15.75
C ALA A 9 -4.69 -25.61 -14.72
N LEU A 10 -4.36 -25.93 -13.45
CA LEU A 10 -4.17 -24.93 -12.40
C LEU A 10 -3.01 -23.98 -12.73
N GLU A 11 -1.86 -24.49 -13.17
CA GLU A 11 -0.73 -23.64 -13.57
C GLU A 11 -1.08 -22.76 -14.77
N GLY A 12 -1.77 -23.30 -15.78
CA GLY A 12 -2.22 -22.56 -16.95
C GLY A 12 -3.17 -21.41 -16.58
N TRP A 13 -4.10 -21.66 -15.67
CA TRP A 13 -5.00 -20.63 -15.15
C TRP A 13 -4.26 -19.53 -14.36
N LEU A 14 -3.32 -19.92 -13.49
CA LEU A 14 -2.53 -18.96 -12.70
C LEU A 14 -1.63 -18.10 -13.60
N ALA A 15 -1.03 -18.69 -14.64
CA ALA A 15 -0.26 -17.96 -15.65
C ALA A 15 -1.16 -16.95 -16.39
N GLY A 16 -2.37 -17.35 -16.77
CA GLY A 16 -3.37 -16.46 -17.39
C GLY A 16 -3.78 -15.30 -16.48
N LEU A 17 -4.03 -15.56 -15.19
CA LEU A 17 -4.34 -14.53 -14.19
C LEU A 17 -3.20 -13.52 -13.98
N SER A 18 -1.96 -13.95 -14.12
CA SER A 18 -0.79 -13.08 -14.05
C SER A 18 -0.72 -12.19 -15.29
N ALA A 19 -0.82 -12.79 -16.48
CA ALA A 19 -0.62 -12.11 -17.75
C ALA A 19 -1.75 -11.14 -18.13
N LEU A 20 -3.01 -11.51 -17.89
CA LEU A 20 -4.18 -10.73 -18.33
C LEU A 20 -4.62 -9.70 -17.29
N SER A 21 -4.43 -9.99 -16.00
CA SER A 21 -5.02 -9.22 -14.90
C SER A 21 -3.99 -8.52 -14.02
N GLY A 22 -2.69 -8.70 -14.27
CA GLY A 22 -1.61 -8.14 -13.45
C GLY A 22 -1.70 -8.54 -11.97
N SER A 23 -2.23 -9.73 -11.67
CA SER A 23 -2.52 -10.14 -10.30
C SER A 23 -1.25 -10.23 -9.45
N ALA A 24 -1.28 -9.62 -8.26
CA ALA A 24 -0.15 -9.64 -7.33
C ALA A 24 0.23 -11.09 -6.93
N ALA A 25 1.52 -11.34 -6.70
CA ALA A 25 2.04 -12.67 -6.33
C ALA A 25 1.30 -13.27 -5.12
N ASN A 26 0.94 -12.45 -4.13
CA ASN A 26 0.20 -12.89 -2.95
C ASN A 26 -1.21 -13.41 -3.30
N THR A 27 -1.87 -12.81 -4.29
CA THR A 27 -3.17 -13.29 -4.79
C THR A 27 -3.03 -14.64 -5.48
N GLN A 28 -1.97 -14.83 -6.28
CA GLN A 28 -1.69 -16.10 -6.95
C GLN A 28 -1.44 -17.22 -5.94
N THR A 29 -0.61 -16.98 -4.93
CA THR A 29 -0.33 -17.96 -3.86
C THR A 29 -1.61 -18.30 -3.08
N ALA A 30 -2.41 -17.30 -2.75
CA ALA A 30 -3.67 -17.50 -2.04
C ALA A 30 -4.68 -18.32 -2.88
N TYR A 31 -4.87 -17.95 -4.15
CA TYR A 31 -5.79 -18.63 -5.06
C TYR A 31 -5.34 -20.05 -5.38
N ARG A 32 -4.03 -20.27 -5.54
CA ARG A 32 -3.44 -21.60 -5.68
C ARG A 32 -3.82 -22.48 -4.50
N GLY A 33 -3.62 -22.01 -3.27
CA GLY A 33 -3.98 -22.74 -2.05
C GLY A 33 -5.47 -23.08 -1.99
N ASP A 34 -6.32 -22.10 -2.30
CA ASP A 34 -7.78 -22.26 -2.28
C ASP A 34 -8.25 -23.34 -3.27
N VAL A 35 -7.79 -23.26 -4.52
CA VAL A 35 -8.18 -24.19 -5.57
C VAL A 35 -7.61 -25.58 -5.31
N VAL A 36 -6.37 -25.69 -4.83
CA VAL A 36 -5.78 -26.98 -4.41
C VAL A 36 -6.60 -27.61 -3.29
N GLY A 37 -7.02 -26.82 -2.29
CA GLY A 37 -7.89 -27.29 -1.22
C GLY A 37 -9.22 -27.82 -1.76
N PHE A 38 -9.88 -27.07 -2.63
CA PHE A 38 -11.12 -27.47 -3.29
C PHE A 38 -10.96 -28.76 -4.11
N LEU A 39 -9.94 -28.86 -4.96
CA LEU A 39 -9.69 -30.05 -5.78
C LEU A 39 -9.42 -31.28 -4.92
N SER A 40 -8.73 -31.11 -3.79
CA SER A 40 -8.48 -32.20 -2.83
C SER A 40 -9.78 -32.67 -2.16
N PHE A 41 -10.67 -31.74 -1.81
CA PHE A 41 -12.01 -32.07 -1.31
C PHE A 41 -12.82 -32.84 -2.35
N VAL A 42 -12.90 -32.34 -3.60
CA VAL A 42 -13.68 -32.99 -4.67
C VAL A 42 -13.20 -34.41 -4.92
N GLN A 43 -11.88 -34.63 -4.96
CA GLN A 43 -11.30 -35.96 -5.10
C GLN A 43 -11.73 -36.90 -3.97
N THR A 44 -11.80 -36.41 -2.73
CA THR A 44 -12.21 -37.23 -1.58
C THR A 44 -13.72 -37.45 -1.57
N HIS A 45 -14.50 -36.45 -1.97
CA HIS A 45 -15.97 -36.46 -1.89
C HIS A 45 -16.62 -37.33 -2.97
N LEU A 46 -16.08 -37.30 -4.20
CA LEU A 46 -16.61 -38.02 -5.35
C LEU A 46 -15.93 -39.38 -5.59
N GLY A 47 -14.92 -39.75 -4.78
CA GLY A 47 -14.25 -41.05 -4.84
C GLY A 47 -13.50 -41.29 -6.15
N ASP A 48 -13.71 -42.46 -6.76
CA ASP A 48 -13.01 -42.95 -7.97
C ASP A 48 -13.24 -42.11 -9.24
N GLN A 49 -14.12 -41.10 -9.19
CA GLN A 49 -14.18 -40.09 -10.24
C GLN A 49 -12.98 -39.14 -10.09
N VAL A 50 -11.87 -39.51 -10.74
CA VAL A 50 -10.63 -38.72 -10.71
C VAL A 50 -10.52 -37.85 -11.96
N GLY A 51 -10.17 -36.58 -11.77
CA GLY A 51 -9.76 -35.69 -12.85
C GLY A 51 -10.91 -34.87 -13.44
N MET A 52 -10.81 -34.57 -14.73
CA MET A 52 -11.67 -33.58 -15.41
C MET A 52 -13.15 -33.96 -15.45
N ALA A 53 -13.46 -35.26 -15.52
CA ALA A 53 -14.84 -35.74 -15.54
C ALA A 53 -15.61 -35.39 -14.26
N ALA A 54 -14.94 -35.48 -13.11
CA ALA A 54 -15.53 -35.14 -11.82
C ALA A 54 -15.93 -33.66 -11.73
N LEU A 55 -15.14 -32.76 -12.33
CA LEU A 55 -15.45 -31.33 -12.35
C LEU A 55 -16.64 -30.98 -13.26
N ARG A 56 -16.85 -31.75 -14.34
CA ARG A 56 -18.01 -31.59 -15.24
C ARG A 56 -19.32 -32.00 -14.56
N GLY A 57 -19.25 -32.98 -13.64
CA GLY A 57 -20.41 -33.49 -12.92
C GLY A 57 -20.75 -32.75 -11.63
N LEU A 58 -20.05 -31.65 -11.30
CA LEU A 58 -20.26 -30.93 -10.04
C LEU A 58 -21.67 -30.36 -9.95
N SER A 59 -22.36 -30.72 -8.87
CA SER A 59 -23.69 -30.22 -8.55
C SER A 59 -23.63 -29.14 -7.46
N ILE A 60 -24.76 -28.44 -7.28
CA ILE A 60 -24.94 -27.51 -6.14
C ILE A 60 -24.82 -28.25 -4.80
N ARG A 61 -25.15 -29.55 -4.73
CA ARG A 61 -25.02 -30.35 -3.51
C ARG A 61 -23.54 -30.52 -3.13
N ASP A 62 -22.68 -30.79 -4.11
CA ASP A 62 -21.23 -30.97 -3.88
C ASP A 62 -20.59 -29.66 -3.42
N MET A 63 -21.00 -28.53 -4.01
CA MET A 63 -20.55 -27.21 -3.58
C MET A 63 -20.98 -26.90 -2.14
N ARG A 64 -22.21 -27.28 -1.74
CA ARG A 64 -22.65 -27.13 -0.34
C ARG A 64 -21.88 -28.06 0.61
N ALA A 65 -21.59 -29.28 0.18
CA ALA A 65 -20.79 -30.23 0.96
C ALA A 65 -19.36 -29.71 1.16
N TRP A 66 -18.74 -29.16 0.12
CA TRP A 66 -17.43 -28.50 0.21
C TRP A 66 -17.46 -27.32 1.20
N MET A 67 -18.43 -26.42 1.06
CA MET A 67 -18.54 -25.28 1.96
C MET A 67 -18.80 -25.69 3.43
N ALA A 68 -19.52 -26.79 3.65
CA ALA A 68 -19.71 -27.36 4.98
C ALA A 68 -18.40 -27.97 5.53
N HIS A 69 -17.64 -28.67 4.68
CA HIS A 69 -16.32 -29.21 5.02
C HIS A 69 -15.34 -28.10 5.42
N GLU A 70 -15.24 -27.02 4.65
CA GLU A 70 -14.35 -25.90 4.99
C GLU A 70 -14.75 -25.21 6.30
N ARG A 71 -16.05 -25.07 6.56
CA ARG A 71 -16.51 -24.57 7.87
C ARG A 71 -16.15 -25.51 9.01
N ALA A 72 -16.25 -26.82 8.81
CA ALA A 72 -15.86 -27.81 9.82
C ALA A 72 -14.35 -27.77 10.11
N ARG A 73 -13.53 -27.33 9.15
CA ARG A 73 -12.10 -27.02 9.33
C ARG A 73 -11.82 -25.70 10.07
N GLY A 74 -12.86 -24.94 10.44
CA GLY A 74 -12.74 -23.65 11.10
C GLY A 74 -12.55 -22.47 10.15
N VAL A 75 -12.76 -22.63 8.84
CA VAL A 75 -12.66 -21.52 7.88
C VAL A 75 -13.80 -20.53 8.10
N GLY A 76 -13.45 -19.30 8.47
CA GLY A 76 -14.42 -18.22 8.67
C GLY A 76 -15.12 -17.79 7.38
N ALA A 77 -16.32 -17.19 7.50
CA ALA A 77 -17.15 -16.81 6.36
C ALA A 77 -16.43 -15.92 5.31
N ARG A 78 -15.56 -15.01 5.75
CA ARG A 78 -14.76 -14.16 4.85
C ARG A 78 -13.75 -14.96 4.02
N SER A 79 -13.05 -15.91 4.65
CA SER A 79 -12.08 -16.77 3.98
C SER A 79 -12.78 -17.70 3.00
N LEU A 80 -13.92 -18.29 3.40
CA LEU A 80 -14.72 -19.15 2.53
C LEU A 80 -15.30 -18.39 1.32
N ALA A 81 -15.70 -17.12 1.49
CA ALA A 81 -16.13 -16.28 0.37
C ALA A 81 -15.00 -16.02 -0.64
N ARG A 82 -13.78 -15.79 -0.15
CA ARG A 82 -12.58 -15.63 -1.00
C ARG A 82 -12.24 -16.94 -1.72
N GLU A 83 -12.24 -18.07 -1.01
CA GLU A 83 -12.00 -19.40 -1.59
C GLU A 83 -13.02 -19.70 -2.68
N LEU A 84 -14.31 -19.46 -2.43
CA LEU A 84 -15.36 -19.64 -3.44
C LEU A 84 -15.14 -18.74 -4.67
N SER A 85 -14.61 -17.53 -4.47
CA SER A 85 -14.26 -16.64 -5.59
C SER A 85 -13.12 -17.22 -6.44
N ALA A 86 -12.09 -17.79 -5.81
CA ALA A 86 -10.99 -18.46 -6.50
C ALA A 86 -11.49 -19.68 -7.28
N VAL A 87 -12.31 -20.53 -6.64
CA VAL A 87 -12.92 -21.72 -7.26
C VAL A 87 -13.80 -21.35 -8.45
N LYS A 88 -14.66 -20.33 -8.32
CA LYS A 88 -15.51 -19.88 -9.44
C LYS A 88 -14.70 -19.34 -10.61
N SER A 89 -13.62 -18.60 -10.34
CA SER A 89 -12.73 -18.08 -11.37
C SER A 89 -12.01 -19.22 -12.10
N PHE A 90 -11.49 -20.20 -11.37
CA PHE A 90 -10.84 -21.38 -11.94
C PHE A 90 -11.81 -22.22 -12.78
N ILE A 91 -12.99 -22.57 -12.24
CA ILE A 91 -13.96 -23.40 -12.95
C ILE A 91 -14.53 -22.69 -14.18
N ARG A 92 -14.73 -21.36 -14.14
CA ARG A 92 -15.11 -20.59 -15.33
C ARG A 92 -14.07 -20.72 -16.43
N TRP A 93 -12.81 -20.44 -16.12
CA TRP A 93 -11.70 -20.56 -17.07
C TRP A 93 -11.58 -21.98 -17.62
N LEU A 94 -11.74 -22.99 -16.76
CA LEU A 94 -11.64 -24.38 -17.17
C LEU A 94 -12.80 -24.80 -18.08
N ALA A 95 -14.01 -24.33 -17.79
CA ALA A 95 -15.22 -24.58 -18.59
C ALA A 95 -15.12 -23.96 -20.00
N GLU A 96 -14.58 -22.75 -20.10
CA GLU A 96 -14.32 -22.09 -21.40
C GLU A 96 -13.31 -22.89 -22.23
N ARG A 97 -12.28 -23.45 -21.61
CA ARG A 97 -11.23 -24.24 -22.28
C ARG A 97 -11.68 -25.64 -22.70
N GLU A 98 -12.50 -26.29 -21.89
CA GLU A 98 -12.82 -27.72 -22.01
C GLU A 98 -14.25 -27.99 -22.49
N GLY A 99 -15.06 -26.94 -22.65
CA GLY A 99 -16.40 -27.02 -23.22
C GLY A 99 -17.42 -27.73 -22.34
N PHE A 100 -17.57 -27.32 -21.08
CA PHE A 100 -18.62 -27.84 -20.18
C PHE A 100 -19.39 -26.71 -19.47
N ASP A 101 -20.54 -27.03 -18.88
CA ASP A 101 -21.37 -26.06 -18.16
C ASP A 101 -20.89 -25.86 -16.70
N PRO A 102 -20.43 -24.65 -16.30
CA PRO A 102 -20.00 -24.36 -14.94
C PRO A 102 -21.11 -23.85 -14.02
N THR A 103 -22.38 -23.83 -14.46
CA THR A 103 -23.49 -23.12 -13.79
C THR A 103 -23.65 -23.51 -12.32
N ALA A 104 -23.53 -24.79 -11.96
CA ALA A 104 -23.66 -25.25 -10.58
C ALA A 104 -22.66 -24.58 -9.62
N VAL A 105 -21.40 -24.43 -10.06
CA VAL A 105 -20.35 -23.77 -9.29
C VAL A 105 -20.57 -22.26 -9.26
N LEU A 106 -20.85 -21.65 -10.42
CA LEU A 106 -21.00 -20.20 -10.53
C LEU A 106 -22.21 -19.65 -9.77
N MET A 107 -23.30 -20.42 -9.68
CA MET A 107 -24.52 -20.04 -8.96
C MET A 107 -24.47 -20.33 -7.45
N THR A 108 -23.40 -20.95 -6.95
CA THR A 108 -23.22 -21.19 -5.52
C THR A 108 -23.15 -19.86 -4.76
N ARG A 109 -23.98 -19.69 -3.73
CA ARG A 109 -24.07 -18.43 -2.97
C ARG A 109 -22.91 -18.29 -2.00
N SER A 110 -22.22 -17.14 -2.06
CA SER A 110 -21.18 -16.81 -1.10
C SER A 110 -21.76 -16.64 0.31
N PRO A 111 -21.04 -17.06 1.36
CA PRO A 111 -21.45 -16.82 2.73
C PRO A 111 -21.48 -15.32 3.01
N LYS A 112 -22.52 -14.86 3.70
CA LYS A 112 -22.58 -13.47 4.18
C LYS A 112 -21.60 -13.30 5.34
N PHE A 113 -20.84 -12.23 5.32
CA PHE A 113 -20.00 -11.82 6.44
C PHE A 113 -20.10 -10.32 6.62
N GLU A 114 -20.07 -9.88 7.87
CA GLU A 114 -20.10 -8.46 8.20
C GLU A 114 -18.68 -7.90 8.11
N LYS A 115 -18.51 -6.82 7.33
CA LYS A 115 -17.23 -6.12 7.25
C LYS A 115 -17.10 -5.24 8.49
N LYS A 116 -16.44 -5.74 9.53
CA LYS A 116 -16.07 -4.91 10.69
C LYS A 116 -15.21 -3.75 10.21
N LEU A 117 -15.65 -2.53 10.52
CA LEU A 117 -14.82 -1.36 10.32
C LEU A 117 -13.62 -1.43 11.28
N PRO A 118 -12.41 -1.05 10.83
CA PRO A 118 -11.29 -0.88 11.74
C PRO A 118 -11.70 0.08 12.86
N ARG A 119 -11.39 -0.28 14.10
CA ARG A 119 -11.59 0.63 15.24
C ARG A 119 -10.46 1.66 15.20
N PRO A 120 -10.76 2.97 15.11
CA PRO A 120 -9.73 4.00 15.20
C PRO A 120 -9.00 3.89 16.54
N LEU A 121 -7.69 4.10 16.52
CA LEU A 121 -6.87 4.15 17.72
C LEU A 121 -6.79 5.59 18.21
N GLU A 122 -7.19 5.84 19.45
CA GLU A 122 -7.05 7.14 20.10
C GLU A 122 -5.58 7.57 20.17
N VAL A 123 -5.32 8.88 20.05
CA VAL A 123 -3.95 9.42 20.04
C VAL A 123 -3.19 9.07 21.33
N SER A 124 -3.88 9.11 22.47
CA SER A 124 -3.31 8.72 23.77
C SER A 124 -2.96 7.23 23.83
N ALA A 125 -3.84 6.37 23.30
CA ALA A 125 -3.61 4.93 23.23
C ALA A 125 -2.45 4.58 22.28
N ALA A 126 -2.31 5.29 21.16
CA ALA A 126 -1.20 5.13 20.23
C ALA A 126 0.14 5.51 20.88
N ARG A 127 0.19 6.66 21.58
CA ARG A 127 1.37 7.11 22.31
C ARG A 127 1.78 6.11 23.40
N ALA A 128 0.82 5.70 24.24
CA ALA A 128 1.07 4.72 25.29
C ALA A 128 1.56 3.38 24.72
N MET A 129 1.01 2.93 23.60
CA MET A 129 1.47 1.71 22.93
C MET A 129 2.93 1.86 22.45
N ILE A 130 3.26 2.95 21.76
CA ILE A 130 4.64 3.20 21.26
C ILE A 130 5.65 3.24 22.40
N GLU A 131 5.31 3.86 23.54
CA GLU A 131 6.16 3.93 24.74
C GLU A 131 6.51 2.54 25.32
N THR A 132 5.65 1.55 25.10
CA THR A 132 5.88 0.17 25.58
C THR A 132 6.63 -0.72 24.59
N VAL A 133 6.76 -0.35 23.31
CA VAL A 133 7.36 -1.19 22.26
C VAL A 133 8.82 -1.52 22.56
N GLU A 134 9.59 -0.54 23.02
CA GLU A 134 11.01 -0.71 23.33
C GLU A 134 11.25 -1.78 24.40
N LEU A 135 10.33 -1.87 25.37
CA LEU A 135 10.40 -2.80 26.51
C LEU A 135 10.22 -4.26 26.09
N GLN A 136 9.78 -4.53 24.86
CA GLN A 136 9.56 -5.89 24.36
C GLN A 136 10.86 -6.60 23.95
N SER A 137 12.00 -5.90 23.93
CA SER A 137 13.29 -6.49 23.58
C SER A 137 14.38 -6.17 24.59
N LEU A 138 15.13 -7.20 25.01
CA LEU A 138 16.34 -7.04 25.81
C LEU A 138 17.52 -6.44 25.02
N LYS A 139 17.42 -6.40 23.69
CA LYS A 139 18.44 -5.81 22.81
C LYS A 139 18.03 -4.39 22.49
N GLY A 140 18.72 -3.39 23.07
CA GLY A 140 18.37 -1.97 22.89
C GLY A 140 18.20 -1.53 21.43
N TRP A 141 19.05 -2.01 20.52
CA TRP A 141 18.92 -1.67 19.09
C TRP A 141 17.65 -2.26 18.44
N VAL A 142 17.16 -3.40 18.91
CA VAL A 142 15.92 -4.03 18.43
C VAL A 142 14.72 -3.23 18.92
N GLY A 143 14.72 -2.83 20.20
CA GLY A 143 13.70 -1.95 20.75
C GLY A 143 13.63 -0.61 20.00
N ALA A 144 14.77 0.06 19.79
CA ALA A 144 14.85 1.30 19.02
C ALA A 144 14.34 1.14 17.57
N ARG A 145 14.68 0.02 16.92
CA ARG A 145 14.16 -0.31 15.57
C ARG A 145 12.64 -0.46 15.59
N ASP A 146 12.09 -1.20 16.54
CA ASP A 146 10.67 -1.51 16.58
C ASP A 146 9.85 -0.25 16.90
N VAL A 147 10.33 0.61 17.80
CA VAL A 147 9.76 1.95 18.04
C VAL A 147 9.75 2.77 16.76
N ALA A 148 10.87 2.82 16.01
CA ALA A 148 10.95 3.56 14.76
C ALA A 148 9.95 3.03 13.70
N VAL A 149 9.87 1.71 13.54
CA VAL A 149 8.93 1.07 12.60
C VAL A 149 7.49 1.36 12.97
N VAL A 150 7.10 1.19 14.23
CA VAL A 150 5.72 1.44 14.69
C VAL A 150 5.36 2.93 14.55
N THR A 151 6.30 3.82 14.88
CA THR A 151 6.10 5.27 14.74
C THR A 151 5.87 5.67 13.29
N VAL A 152 6.63 5.11 12.35
CA VAL A 152 6.47 5.35 10.91
C VAL A 152 5.15 4.78 10.39
N LEU A 153 4.76 3.57 10.80
CA LEU A 153 3.48 2.97 10.42
C LEU A 153 2.29 3.81 10.90
N TYR A 154 2.33 4.27 12.16
CA TYR A 154 1.27 5.09 12.74
C TYR A 154 1.26 6.52 12.17
N GLY A 155 2.41 7.19 12.14
CA GLY A 155 2.52 8.60 11.77
C GLY A 155 2.37 8.86 10.27
N CYS A 156 2.82 7.92 9.42
CA CYS A 156 2.73 8.07 7.96
C CYS A 156 1.63 7.22 7.32
N GLY A 157 0.94 6.36 8.09
CA GLY A 157 -0.11 5.48 7.57
C GLY A 157 0.39 4.43 6.56
N LEU A 158 1.68 4.11 6.60
CA LEU A 158 2.29 3.15 5.68
C LEU A 158 1.81 1.73 5.96
N ARG A 159 1.70 0.92 4.91
CA ARG A 159 1.54 -0.53 5.08
C ARG A 159 2.85 -1.13 5.58
N ILE A 160 2.77 -2.24 6.30
CA ILE A 160 3.95 -2.97 6.84
C ILE A 160 4.98 -3.24 5.74
N SER A 161 4.54 -3.70 4.56
CA SER A 161 5.43 -3.95 3.42
C SER A 161 6.13 -2.69 2.90
N GLU A 162 5.49 -1.53 2.99
CA GLU A 162 6.04 -0.25 2.54
C GLU A 162 7.07 0.27 3.54
N ALA A 163 6.77 0.19 4.84
CA ALA A 163 7.69 0.58 5.91
C ALA A 163 8.96 -0.28 5.90
N LEU A 164 8.84 -1.61 5.74
CA LEU A 164 9.98 -2.51 5.63
C LEU A 164 10.78 -2.33 4.32
N GLY A 165 10.15 -1.77 3.28
CA GLY A 165 10.79 -1.43 2.01
C GLY A 165 11.45 -0.05 1.98
N LEU A 166 11.46 0.70 3.09
CA LEU A 166 12.16 1.98 3.17
C LEU A 166 13.67 1.78 3.17
N THR A 167 14.35 2.48 2.28
CA THR A 167 15.80 2.48 2.15
C THR A 167 16.37 3.87 2.45
N GLY A 168 17.63 3.96 2.86
CA GLY A 168 18.31 5.25 3.08
C GLY A 168 18.29 6.14 1.84
N ALA A 169 18.39 5.56 0.64
CA ALA A 169 18.26 6.28 -0.62
C ALA A 169 16.84 6.84 -0.84
N ARG A 170 15.79 6.09 -0.46
CA ARG A 170 14.41 6.57 -0.54
C ARG A 170 14.16 7.70 0.46
N LEU A 171 14.68 7.58 1.68
CA LEU A 171 14.59 8.63 2.70
C LEU A 171 15.32 9.91 2.25
N SER A 172 16.51 9.79 1.67
CA SER A 172 17.27 10.90 1.09
C SER A 172 16.49 11.66 0.01
N ARG A 173 15.80 10.94 -0.90
CA ARG A 173 14.94 11.55 -1.92
C ARG A 173 13.71 12.25 -1.32
N LEU A 174 13.13 11.70 -0.25
CA LEU A 174 12.00 12.32 0.43
C LEU A 174 12.41 13.63 1.12
N GLU A 175 13.59 13.70 1.73
CA GLU A 175 14.11 14.94 2.31
C GLU A 175 14.35 16.03 1.25
N LEU A 176 14.93 15.66 0.10
CA LEU A 176 15.10 16.59 -1.03
C LEU A 176 13.74 17.10 -1.53
N LEU A 177 12.77 16.20 -1.71
CA LEU A 177 11.42 16.57 -2.14
C LEU A 177 10.74 17.49 -1.14
N ARG A 178 10.85 17.21 0.15
CA ARG A 178 10.31 18.06 1.23
C ARG A 178 10.89 19.46 1.17
N ALA A 179 12.20 19.59 1.01
CA ALA A 179 12.87 20.89 0.93
C ALA A 179 12.44 21.69 -0.31
N LEU A 180 12.33 21.02 -1.47
CA LEU A 180 11.84 21.63 -2.71
C LEU A 180 10.38 22.11 -2.57
N LEU A 181 9.51 21.27 -2.01
CA LEU A 181 8.10 21.62 -1.79
C LEU A 181 7.96 22.79 -0.82
N LEU A 182 8.69 22.78 0.29
CA LEU A 182 8.63 23.87 1.27
C LEU A 182 9.15 25.18 0.67
N SER A 183 10.25 25.14 -0.08
CA SER A 183 10.78 26.32 -0.78
C SER A 183 9.79 26.87 -1.80
N GLY A 184 9.21 26.00 -2.64
CA GLY A 184 8.19 26.39 -3.61
C GLY A 184 6.94 26.98 -2.97
N LEU A 185 6.43 26.36 -1.91
CA LEU A 185 5.27 26.86 -1.15
C LEU A 185 5.58 28.23 -0.53
N THR A 186 6.76 28.39 0.05
CA THR A 186 7.22 29.66 0.66
C THR A 186 7.29 30.76 -0.39
N PHE A 187 7.83 30.46 -1.58
CA PHE A 187 7.88 31.41 -2.69
C PHE A 187 6.47 31.84 -3.13
N VAL A 188 5.56 30.88 -3.34
CA VAL A 188 4.17 31.18 -3.72
C VAL A 188 3.46 32.03 -2.66
N ALA A 189 3.67 31.74 -1.38
CA ALA A 189 3.10 32.52 -0.29
C ALA A 189 3.73 33.93 -0.14
N ALA A 190 4.99 34.10 -0.52
CA ALA A 190 5.70 35.37 -0.46
C ALA A 190 5.26 36.37 -1.55
N LEU A 191 4.88 35.88 -2.74
CA LEU A 191 4.43 36.72 -3.86
C LEU A 191 3.30 37.72 -3.50
N PRO A 192 2.15 37.32 -2.92
CA PRO A 192 1.09 38.26 -2.58
C PRO A 192 1.52 39.28 -1.54
N VAL A 193 2.35 38.87 -0.57
CA VAL A 193 2.89 39.78 0.46
C VAL A 193 3.82 40.80 -0.17
N GLY A 194 4.72 40.38 -1.06
CA GLY A 194 5.62 41.26 -1.79
C GLY A 194 4.87 42.25 -2.69
N LEU A 195 3.84 41.79 -3.41
CA LEU A 195 2.99 42.63 -4.25
C LEU A 195 2.22 43.67 -3.43
N LEU A 196 1.66 43.26 -2.29
CA LEU A 196 0.96 44.17 -1.39
C LEU A 196 1.92 45.25 -0.85
N LEU A 197 3.10 44.84 -0.39
CA LEU A 197 4.13 45.76 0.11
C LEU A 197 4.55 46.76 -0.99
N ALA A 198 4.84 46.27 -2.20
CA ALA A 198 5.19 47.12 -3.33
C ALA A 198 4.07 48.10 -3.66
N TRP A 199 2.81 47.66 -3.64
CA TRP A 199 1.67 48.54 -3.85
C TRP A 199 1.57 49.62 -2.78
N VAL A 200 1.71 49.27 -1.48
CA VAL A 200 1.69 50.26 -0.39
C VAL A 200 2.79 51.30 -0.57
N LEU A 201 4.01 50.86 -0.86
CA LEU A 201 5.15 51.75 -1.08
C LEU A 201 4.91 52.72 -2.25
N LEU A 202 4.42 52.22 -3.39
CA LEU A 202 4.27 53.01 -4.61
C LEU A 202 2.98 53.86 -4.65
N ALA A 203 1.88 53.37 -4.10
CA ALA A 203 0.56 53.99 -4.23
C ALA A 203 0.12 54.81 -3.00
N VAL A 204 0.67 54.50 -1.82
CA VAL A 204 0.36 55.20 -0.56
C VAL A 204 1.55 56.06 -0.15
N ILE A 205 2.71 55.45 0.13
CA ILE A 205 3.85 56.17 0.71
C ILE A 205 4.44 57.17 -0.30
N ASN A 206 4.68 56.76 -1.54
CA ASN A 206 5.26 57.65 -2.56
C ASN A 206 4.37 58.86 -2.85
N VAL A 207 3.05 58.68 -2.82
CA VAL A 207 2.08 59.75 -3.07
C VAL A 207 2.05 60.74 -1.93
N GLU A 208 2.04 60.27 -0.69
CA GLU A 208 2.10 61.14 0.49
C GLU A 208 3.44 61.89 0.59
N ALA A 209 4.54 61.23 0.21
CA ALA A 209 5.87 61.82 0.31
C ALA A 209 6.19 62.83 -0.81
N PHE A 210 5.75 62.57 -2.04
CA PHE A 210 6.18 63.33 -3.23
C PHE A 210 5.05 63.89 -4.10
N GLY A 211 3.79 63.54 -3.82
CA GLY A 211 2.61 64.08 -4.52
C GLY A 211 2.32 63.44 -5.89
N TRP A 212 3.05 62.41 -6.30
CA TRP A 212 2.83 61.71 -7.59
C TRP A 212 2.92 60.18 -7.43
N ARG A 213 2.30 59.44 -8.36
CA ARG A 213 2.26 57.96 -8.37
C ARG A 213 3.27 57.40 -9.35
N LEU A 214 4.08 56.44 -8.91
CA LEU A 214 4.91 55.64 -9.81
C LEU A 214 4.10 54.45 -10.35
N PRO A 215 4.07 54.19 -11.67
CA PRO A 215 3.38 53.04 -12.22
C PRO A 215 4.03 51.73 -11.74
N MET A 216 3.21 50.81 -11.22
CA MET A 216 3.68 49.47 -10.88
C MET A 216 3.78 48.63 -12.16
N HIS A 217 4.99 48.24 -12.51
CA HIS A 217 5.23 47.24 -13.55
C HIS A 217 5.50 45.88 -12.90
N VAL A 218 4.84 44.85 -13.42
CA VAL A 218 5.08 43.45 -13.03
C VAL A 218 5.97 42.80 -14.08
N PHE A 219 6.98 42.05 -13.62
CA PHE A 219 7.98 41.39 -14.46
C PHE A 219 7.91 39.87 -14.22
N PRO A 220 7.04 39.13 -14.92
CA PRO A 220 6.85 37.70 -14.69
C PRO A 220 8.12 36.87 -14.90
N ALA A 221 9.02 37.31 -15.78
CA ALA A 221 10.30 36.65 -16.02
C ALA A 221 11.20 36.69 -14.78
N ASP A 222 11.28 37.83 -14.09
CA ASP A 222 12.06 37.97 -12.86
C ASP A 222 11.51 37.10 -11.74
N TRP A 223 10.19 36.97 -11.66
CA TRP A 223 9.54 36.06 -10.71
C TRP A 223 9.85 34.60 -11.00
N ALA A 224 9.90 34.20 -12.28
CA ALA A 224 10.30 32.86 -12.65
C ALA A 224 11.76 32.57 -12.26
N ILE A 225 12.66 33.55 -12.45
CA ILE A 225 14.07 33.46 -12.04
C ILE A 225 14.18 33.35 -10.51
N LEU A 226 13.48 34.22 -9.75
CA LEU A 226 13.43 34.17 -8.29
C LEU A 226 12.89 32.84 -7.77
N GLY A 227 11.84 32.30 -8.40
CA GLY A 227 11.31 30.97 -8.08
C GLY A 227 12.33 29.86 -8.34
N ALA A 228 13.03 29.90 -9.47
CA ALA A 228 14.08 28.93 -9.79
C ALA A 228 15.25 29.01 -8.78
N LEU A 229 15.67 30.22 -8.41
CA LEU A 229 16.71 30.44 -7.40
C LEU A 229 16.27 29.94 -6.01
N ALA A 230 15.03 30.18 -5.60
CA ALA A 230 14.49 29.69 -4.34
C ALA A 230 14.48 28.15 -4.29
N LEU A 231 14.03 27.50 -5.37
CA LEU A 231 14.06 26.03 -5.47
C LEU A 231 15.50 25.49 -5.45
N LEU A 232 16.42 26.13 -6.15
CA LEU A 232 17.83 25.75 -6.17
C LEU A 232 18.47 25.91 -4.79
N ALA A 233 18.20 27.02 -4.08
CA ALA A 233 18.66 27.23 -2.71
C ALA A 233 18.11 26.15 -1.76
N GLY A 234 16.83 25.81 -1.88
CA GLY A 234 16.20 24.72 -1.11
C GLY A 234 16.84 23.36 -1.39
N ALA A 235 17.11 23.07 -2.67
CA ALA A 235 17.82 21.85 -3.06
C ALA A 235 19.22 21.79 -2.44
N LEU A 236 20.02 22.84 -2.62
CA LEU A 236 21.38 22.94 -2.07
C LEU A 236 21.41 22.78 -0.55
N ALA A 237 20.50 23.45 0.17
CA ALA A 237 20.39 23.35 1.62
C ALA A 237 20.10 21.90 2.09
N SER A 238 19.35 21.14 1.29
CA SER A 238 19.01 19.74 1.61
C SER A 238 20.06 18.71 1.16
N LEU A 239 21.02 19.07 0.31
CA LEU A 239 22.03 18.13 -0.21
C LEU A 239 22.86 17.50 0.91
N TRP A 240 23.31 18.30 1.88
CA TRP A 240 24.11 17.79 2.99
C TRP A 240 23.32 16.82 3.90
N PRO A 241 22.13 17.18 4.43
CA PRO A 241 21.28 16.24 5.16
C PRO A 241 20.95 14.97 4.36
N ALA A 242 20.57 15.13 3.08
CA ALA A 242 20.19 14.02 2.22
C ALA A 242 21.37 13.07 1.95
N TRP A 243 22.57 13.60 1.73
CA TRP A 243 23.80 12.82 1.56
C TRP A 243 24.18 12.10 2.85
N ARG A 244 24.10 12.80 3.99
CA ARG A 244 24.38 12.23 5.31
C ARG A 244 23.46 11.03 5.56
N ILE A 245 22.15 11.16 5.34
CA ILE A 245 21.18 10.07 5.53
C ILE A 245 21.46 8.87 4.62
N ALA A 246 21.84 9.12 3.36
CA ALA A 246 22.14 8.05 2.41
C ALA A 246 23.37 7.23 2.79
N ARG A 247 24.33 7.82 3.53
CA ARG A 247 25.59 7.18 3.91
C ARG A 247 25.67 6.73 5.37
N MET A 248 24.74 7.15 6.23
CA MET A 248 24.75 6.75 7.64
C MET A 248 24.43 5.25 7.77
N PRO A 249 25.24 4.48 8.52
CA PRO A 249 24.90 3.09 8.81
C PRO A 249 23.62 3.05 9.65
N PRO A 250 22.74 2.05 9.46
CA PRO A 250 21.48 1.95 10.19
C PRO A 250 21.66 1.98 11.72
N SER A 251 22.77 1.45 12.23
CA SER A 251 23.11 1.48 13.66
C SER A 251 23.31 2.92 14.19
N ALA A 252 23.88 3.83 13.39
CA ALA A 252 24.07 5.21 13.80
C ALA A 252 22.75 6.00 13.83
N LEU A 253 21.79 5.67 12.95
CA LEU A 253 20.45 6.25 12.99
C LEU A 253 19.67 5.81 14.25
N LEU A 254 19.86 4.55 14.67
CA LEU A 254 19.24 4.01 15.88
C LEU A 254 19.88 4.56 17.16
N GLY A 255 21.19 4.87 17.13
CA GLY A 255 21.92 5.39 18.29
C GLY A 255 21.43 6.75 18.79
N ILE A 256 20.81 7.56 17.92
CA ILE A 256 20.20 8.86 18.32
C ILE A 256 19.04 8.61 19.30
N PHE A 257 18.19 7.61 19.03
CA PHE A 257 17.07 7.26 19.91
C PHE A 257 17.52 6.57 21.21
N ALA A 258 18.67 5.90 21.20
CA ALA A 258 19.22 5.27 22.39
C ALA A 258 19.94 6.27 23.33
N ASN A 259 20.44 7.39 22.79
CA ASN A 259 21.24 8.38 23.53
C ASN A 259 20.49 9.68 23.86
N GLU A 260 19.29 9.92 23.30
CA GLU A 260 18.43 11.07 23.67
C GLU A 260 17.60 10.83 24.95
N ARG A 261 18.08 9.95 25.85
CA ARG A 261 17.53 9.75 27.20
C ARG A 261 18.60 9.99 28.26
#